data_AF-A0A7L0IV90-F1
#
_entry.id   AF-A0A7L0IV90-F1
#
_cell.length_a   1.000
_cell.length_b   1.000
_cell.length_c   1.000
_cell.angle_alpha   90.00
_cell.angle_beta   90.00
_cell.angle_gamma   90.00
#
_symmetry.space_group_name_H-M   'P 1'
#
loop_
_entity.id
_entity.type
_entity.pdbx_description
1 polymer ?
#
loop_
_entity_poly.entity_id
_entity_poly.type
_entity_poly.pdbx_seq_one_letter_code
_entity_poly.pdbx_strand_id
1 'polypeptide(L)'
;MGLLVFMRNLLLALCLFLVLGFLYYSAWKLHLLRWEDSNSVVLSFDSVGHTIGSEYDKLGFLLNLDSKLPPELASKYANFSEGACKPGYASALMTVIFPKFSKPAPMFLDDSFRKWARIRDFVPPFGIKGQDNLIKAILSATKDYRLTPALDSLSCRRCIIVGNGGVLANKSLGLKIDDYDVVVRLNSAPVKGFEKDVGGKTTLRITYPEGAIQKMEQYEKDSLFVLAGFKWQDFKWLKYIVYKEKV
;
A
#
# COMPACT_ATOMS: atom_id res chain seq x y z
N MET A 1 -6.82 43.18 35.13
CA MET A 1 -5.97 41.96 34.96
C MET A 1 -6.70 40.65 35.23
N GLY A 2 -7.59 40.55 36.24
CA GLY A 2 -8.26 39.27 36.58
C GLY A 2 -9.17 38.67 35.49
N LEU A 3 -9.97 39.51 34.80
CA LEU A 3 -10.94 39.03 33.80
C LEU A 3 -10.27 38.38 32.57
N LEU A 4 -9.14 38.94 32.12
CA LEU A 4 -8.39 38.43 30.96
C LEU A 4 -7.71 37.08 31.27
N VAL A 5 -7.19 36.93 32.49
CA VAL A 5 -6.60 35.67 32.95
C VAL A 5 -7.67 34.59 33.12
N PHE A 6 -8.84 34.96 33.63
CA PHE A 6 -9.98 34.05 33.74
C PHE A 6 -10.47 33.57 32.37
N MET A 7 -10.66 34.48 31.41
CA MET A 7 -11.08 34.12 30.05
C MET A 7 -10.06 33.23 29.33
N ARG A 8 -8.75 33.48 29.53
CA ARG A 8 -7.69 32.64 28.97
C ARG A 8 -7.71 31.22 29.54
N ASN A 9 -7.84 31.09 30.86
CA ASN A 9 -7.89 29.79 31.52
C ASN A 9 -9.17 29.02 31.16
N LEU A 10 -10.30 29.72 31.00
CA LEU A 10 -11.56 29.13 30.54
C LEU A 10 -11.44 28.60 29.10
N LEU A 11 -10.82 29.37 28.20
CA LEU A 11 -10.58 28.92 26.82
C LEU A 11 -9.66 27.69 26.78
N LEU A 12 -8.59 27.67 27.56
CA LEU A 12 -7.65 26.53 27.62
C LEU A 12 -8.34 25.26 28.14
N ALA A 13 -9.17 25.40 29.18
CA ALA A 13 -9.97 24.29 29.69
C ALA A 13 -10.95 23.77 28.64
N LEU A 14 -11.68 24.67 27.96
CA LEU A 14 -12.59 24.30 26.87
C LEU A 14 -11.87 23.58 25.73
N CYS A 15 -10.69 24.05 25.31
CA CYS A 15 -9.87 23.38 24.31
C CYS A 15 -9.45 21.97 24.74
N LEU A 16 -9.01 21.79 26.00
CA LEU A 16 -8.66 20.48 26.54
C LEU A 16 -9.86 19.53 26.55
N PHE A 17 -11.04 20.00 26.97
CA PHE A 17 -12.27 19.18 26.94
C PHE A 17 -12.71 18.82 25.53
N LEU A 18 -12.59 19.73 24.57
CA LEU A 18 -12.90 19.45 23.16
C LEU A 18 -11.93 18.42 22.56
N VAL A 19 -10.63 18.52 22.87
CA VAL A 19 -9.63 17.54 22.42
C VAL A 19 -9.89 16.18 23.06
N LEU A 20 -10.15 16.11 24.37
CA LEU A 20 -10.49 14.86 25.05
C LEU A 20 -11.80 14.26 24.54
N GLY A 21 -12.82 15.09 24.29
CA GLY A 21 -14.09 14.68 23.69
C GLY A 21 -13.91 14.14 22.28
N PHE A 22 -13.06 14.78 21.46
CA PHE A 22 -12.71 14.28 20.13
C PHE A 22 -11.94 12.97 20.20
N LEU A 23 -10.95 12.84 21.09
CA LEU A 23 -10.19 11.60 21.28
C LEU A 23 -11.09 10.47 21.78
N TYR A 24 -11.99 10.74 22.73
CA TYR A 24 -12.96 9.78 23.24
C TYR A 24 -13.96 9.36 22.16
N TYR A 25 -14.55 10.31 21.43
CA TYR A 25 -15.47 10.03 20.33
C TYR A 25 -14.78 9.24 19.21
N SER A 26 -13.54 9.60 18.87
CA SER A 26 -12.75 8.91 17.85
C SER A 26 -12.40 7.48 18.30
N ALA A 27 -11.98 7.30 19.55
CA ALA A 27 -11.70 5.99 20.12
C ALA A 27 -12.96 5.12 20.24
N TRP A 28 -14.10 5.70 20.64
CA TRP A 28 -15.39 5.03 20.70
C TRP A 28 -15.90 4.64 19.30
N LYS A 29 -15.74 5.52 18.29
CA LYS A 29 -16.08 5.22 16.90
C LYS A 29 -15.18 4.14 16.30
N LEU A 30 -13.90 4.10 16.67
CA LEU A 30 -12.98 3.01 16.36
C LEU A 30 -13.36 1.69 17.06
N HIS A 31 -13.95 1.76 18.26
CA HIS A 31 -14.43 0.59 19.01
C HIS A 31 -15.82 0.11 18.55
N LEU A 32 -16.66 0.98 17.98
CA LEU A 32 -17.92 0.62 17.31
C LEU A 32 -17.67 -0.03 15.94
N LEU A 33 -16.59 0.34 15.25
CA LEU A 33 -16.12 -0.35 14.04
C LEU A 33 -15.39 -1.66 14.33
N ARG A 34 -15.20 -2.01 15.61
CA ARG A 34 -14.81 -3.34 16.02
C ARG A 34 -16.07 -4.20 16.11
N TRP A 35 -16.32 -4.90 15.00
CA TRP A 35 -17.21 -6.06 14.91
C TRP A 35 -18.70 -5.74 15.00
N GLU A 36 -19.22 -5.07 13.98
CA GLU A 36 -20.66 -5.08 13.68
C GLU A 36 -21.07 -6.51 13.27
N ASP A 37 -22.14 -6.99 13.91
CA ASP A 37 -22.78 -8.30 13.93
C ASP A 37 -22.27 -9.46 13.04
N SER A 38 -21.84 -10.53 13.73
CA SER A 38 -21.63 -11.87 13.20
C SER A 38 -22.89 -12.53 12.60
N ASN A 39 -24.06 -11.87 12.58
CA ASN A 39 -25.34 -12.42 12.09
C ASN A 39 -26.02 -11.66 10.93
N SER A 40 -25.52 -10.53 10.42
CA SER A 40 -26.10 -9.93 9.20
C SER A 40 -25.59 -10.64 7.95
N VAL A 41 -26.50 -11.05 7.06
CA VAL A 41 -26.19 -11.63 5.74
C VAL A 41 -26.31 -10.49 4.74
N VAL A 42 -25.18 -10.04 4.18
CA VAL A 42 -25.20 -9.13 3.03
C VAL A 42 -25.58 -9.97 1.81
N LEU A 43 -26.82 -9.82 1.33
CA LEU A 43 -27.26 -10.42 0.09
C LEU A 43 -26.65 -9.63 -1.06
N SER A 44 -25.50 -10.08 -1.58
CA SER A 44 -25.02 -9.63 -2.89
C SER A 44 -25.88 -10.31 -3.95
N PHE A 45 -26.48 -9.52 -4.84
CA PHE A 45 -27.23 -9.99 -5.99
C PHE A 45 -26.41 -9.78 -7.26
N ASP A 46 -26.44 -10.73 -8.20
CA ASP A 46 -25.87 -10.51 -9.53
C ASP A 46 -26.74 -9.53 -10.33
N SER A 47 -26.28 -9.12 -11.51
CA SER A 47 -27.01 -8.26 -12.46
C SER A 47 -28.39 -8.79 -12.88
N VAL A 48 -28.75 -10.02 -12.48
CA VAL A 48 -29.97 -10.76 -12.81
C VAL A 48 -30.83 -11.04 -11.56
N GLY A 49 -30.38 -10.67 -10.35
CA GLY A 49 -31.12 -10.85 -9.10
C GLY A 49 -30.93 -12.21 -8.41
N HIS A 50 -29.91 -13.01 -8.75
CA HIS A 50 -29.57 -14.22 -8.00
C HIS A 50 -28.78 -13.91 -6.72
N THR A 51 -29.16 -14.56 -5.63
CA THR A 51 -28.47 -14.48 -4.34
C THR A 51 -27.08 -15.15 -4.42
N ILE A 52 -26.00 -14.36 -4.41
CA ILE A 52 -24.60 -14.84 -4.46
C ILE A 52 -24.06 -15.18 -3.05
N GLY A 53 -24.91 -15.21 -2.02
CA GLY A 53 -24.51 -15.27 -0.61
C GLY A 53 -23.78 -16.54 -0.14
N SER A 54 -23.68 -17.60 -0.96
CA SER A 54 -23.01 -18.84 -0.58
C SER A 54 -21.53 -18.93 -1.00
N GLU A 55 -21.07 -18.06 -1.89
CA GLU A 55 -19.69 -18.12 -2.43
C GLU A 55 -18.74 -17.11 -1.78
N TYR A 56 -19.28 -16.10 -1.11
CA TYR A 56 -18.53 -15.00 -0.52
C TYR A 56 -18.79 -14.91 0.99
N ASP A 57 -17.79 -14.47 1.75
CA ASP A 57 -17.99 -14.09 3.13
C ASP A 57 -18.70 -12.73 3.24
N LYS A 58 -18.95 -12.30 4.48
CA LYS A 58 -19.62 -11.02 4.77
C LYS A 58 -18.86 -9.78 4.32
N LEU A 59 -17.57 -9.91 4.06
CA LEU A 59 -16.69 -8.85 3.58
C LEU A 59 -16.54 -8.88 2.05
N GLY A 60 -17.27 -9.75 1.35
CA GLY A 60 -17.20 -9.91 -0.09
C GLY A 60 -15.99 -10.71 -0.57
N PHE A 61 -15.37 -11.52 0.30
CA PHE A 61 -14.23 -12.37 -0.02
C PHE A 61 -14.68 -13.78 -0.43
N LEU A 62 -14.18 -14.30 -1.55
CA LEU A 62 -14.47 -15.68 -2.00
C LEU A 62 -14.10 -16.71 -0.93
N LEU A 63 -15.08 -17.51 -0.50
CA LEU A 63 -14.92 -18.57 0.50
C LEU A 63 -14.03 -19.70 -0.01
N ASN A 64 -14.07 -19.98 -1.31
CA ASN A 64 -13.17 -20.91 -1.97
C ASN A 64 -12.52 -20.21 -3.18
N LEU A 65 -11.20 -20.01 -3.12
CA LEU A 65 -10.45 -19.38 -4.20
C LEU A 65 -10.27 -20.28 -5.42
N ASP A 66 -10.41 -21.59 -5.24
CA ASP A 66 -10.21 -22.59 -6.30
C ASP A 66 -11.57 -23.05 -6.89
N SER A 67 -12.68 -22.41 -6.51
CA SER A 67 -13.99 -22.69 -7.10
C SER A 67 -14.07 -22.16 -8.53
N LYS A 68 -14.94 -22.77 -9.35
CA LYS A 68 -15.27 -22.21 -10.66
C LYS A 68 -15.84 -20.82 -10.46
N LEU A 69 -15.17 -19.81 -11.03
CA LEU A 69 -15.68 -18.45 -11.04
C LEU A 69 -17.09 -18.42 -11.67
N PRO A 70 -18.02 -17.61 -11.15
CA PRO A 70 -19.29 -17.33 -11.81
C PRO A 70 -19.08 -16.98 -13.29
N PRO A 71 -20.00 -17.34 -14.22
CA PRO A 71 -19.77 -17.19 -15.67
C PRO A 71 -19.30 -15.79 -16.11
N GLU A 72 -19.83 -14.74 -15.47
CA GLU A 72 -19.44 -13.35 -15.71
C GLU A 72 -17.98 -13.07 -15.29
N LEU A 73 -17.59 -13.56 -14.11
CA LEU A 73 -16.22 -13.47 -13.61
C LEU A 73 -15.27 -14.43 -14.31
N ALA A 74 -15.74 -15.59 -14.78
CA ALA A 74 -14.95 -16.53 -15.55
C ALA A 74 -14.61 -15.96 -16.93
N SER A 75 -15.58 -15.38 -17.63
CA SER A 75 -15.37 -14.66 -18.89
C SER A 75 -14.31 -13.56 -18.75
N LYS A 76 -14.35 -12.83 -17.64
CA LYS A 76 -13.45 -11.71 -17.39
C LYS A 76 -12.10 -12.13 -16.79
N TYR A 77 -12.07 -13.15 -15.94
CA TYR A 77 -10.94 -13.48 -15.07
C TYR A 77 -10.44 -14.93 -15.08
N ALA A 78 -11.17 -15.91 -15.65
CA ALA A 78 -10.71 -17.31 -15.67
C ALA A 78 -9.35 -17.48 -16.37
N ASN A 79 -9.14 -16.68 -17.42
CA ASN A 79 -7.89 -16.62 -18.17
C ASN A 79 -6.69 -16.07 -17.37
N PHE A 80 -6.92 -15.43 -16.21
CA PHE A 80 -5.87 -14.98 -15.29
C PHE A 80 -5.58 -16.01 -14.20
N SER A 81 -6.56 -16.82 -13.81
CA SER A 81 -6.43 -17.85 -12.77
C SER A 81 -5.76 -19.13 -13.26
N GLU A 82 -5.71 -19.40 -14.56
CA GLU A 82 -5.02 -20.58 -15.14
C GLU A 82 -3.49 -20.56 -14.97
N GLY A 83 -2.93 -19.49 -14.39
CA GLY A 83 -1.49 -19.40 -14.09
C GLY A 83 -0.57 -19.28 -15.31
N ALA A 84 -1.11 -19.32 -16.52
CA ALA A 84 -0.36 -19.12 -17.75
C ALA A 84 0.10 -17.66 -17.85
N CYS A 85 1.40 -17.45 -17.74
CA CYS A 85 1.97 -16.13 -17.94
C CYS A 85 1.80 -15.64 -19.37
N LYS A 86 1.29 -14.42 -19.53
CA LYS A 86 1.10 -13.77 -20.83
C LYS A 86 1.96 -12.50 -20.89
N PRO A 87 3.24 -12.61 -21.32
CA PRO A 87 4.12 -11.45 -21.44
C PRO A 87 3.47 -10.32 -22.24
N GLY A 88 3.56 -9.09 -21.74
CA GLY A 88 2.99 -7.91 -22.40
C GLY A 88 1.48 -7.72 -22.24
N TYR A 89 0.73 -8.71 -21.72
CA TYR A 89 -0.72 -8.62 -21.56
C TYR A 89 -1.15 -7.39 -20.75
N ALA A 90 -0.56 -7.18 -19.57
CA ALA A 90 -0.90 -6.05 -18.71
C ALA A 90 -0.62 -4.70 -19.40
N SER A 91 0.50 -4.60 -20.14
CA SER A 91 0.83 -3.40 -20.90
C SER A 91 -0.20 -3.13 -22.00
N ALA A 92 -0.59 -4.16 -22.76
CA ALA A 92 -1.59 -4.03 -23.82
C ALA A 92 -2.95 -3.61 -23.25
N LEU A 93 -3.38 -4.24 -22.14
CA LEU A 93 -4.63 -3.89 -21.47
C LEU A 93 -4.61 -2.44 -20.94
N MET A 94 -3.50 -1.99 -20.35
CA MET A 94 -3.34 -0.61 -19.91
C MET A 94 -3.44 0.40 -21.05
N THR A 95 -2.89 0.08 -22.23
CA THR A 95 -3.04 0.93 -23.43
C THR A 95 -4.50 1.01 -23.88
N VAL A 96 -5.28 -0.07 -23.76
CA VAL A 96 -6.71 -0.07 -24.10
C VAL A 96 -7.53 0.73 -23.08
N ILE A 97 -7.30 0.54 -21.79
CA ILE A 97 -8.06 1.23 -20.72
C ILE A 97 -7.69 2.71 -20.65
N PHE A 98 -6.40 3.03 -20.82
CA PHE A 98 -5.86 4.38 -20.71
C PHE A 98 -5.15 4.78 -22.00
N PRO A 99 -5.87 5.10 -23.09
CA PRO A 99 -5.28 5.35 -24.41
C PRO A 99 -4.37 6.59 -24.46
N LYS A 100 -4.50 7.50 -23.48
CA LYS A 100 -3.62 8.67 -23.32
C LYS A 100 -2.38 8.38 -22.47
N PHE A 101 -2.25 7.18 -21.92
CA PHE A 101 -1.07 6.79 -21.15
C PHE A 101 0.12 6.66 -22.10
N SER A 102 1.16 7.47 -21.89
CA SER A 102 2.41 7.34 -22.63
C SER A 102 3.27 6.23 -22.04
N LYS A 103 4.08 5.58 -22.90
CA LYS A 103 5.13 4.59 -22.61
C LYS A 103 5.82 4.78 -21.25
N PRO A 104 6.36 3.70 -20.63
CA PRO A 104 6.62 3.67 -19.20
C PRO A 104 7.51 4.84 -18.79
N ALA A 105 6.91 5.82 -18.13
CA ALA A 105 7.67 6.70 -17.28
C ALA A 105 8.43 5.78 -16.31
N PRO A 106 9.76 5.91 -16.20
CA PRO A 106 10.52 5.12 -15.22
C PRO A 106 9.87 5.24 -13.85
N MET A 107 9.55 4.09 -13.26
CA MET A 107 8.77 4.01 -12.02
C MET A 107 9.57 4.49 -10.81
N PHE A 108 10.90 4.35 -10.85
CA PHE A 108 11.82 4.75 -9.80
C PHE A 108 12.79 5.79 -10.34
N LEU A 109 13.10 6.80 -9.52
CA LEU A 109 14.19 7.73 -9.80
C LEU A 109 15.52 6.97 -9.80
N ASP A 110 16.37 7.28 -10.78
CA ASP A 110 17.76 6.86 -10.83
C ASP A 110 18.67 8.09 -11.03
N ASP A 111 19.99 7.88 -11.11
CA ASP A 111 20.95 8.98 -11.29
C ASP A 111 20.73 9.81 -12.57
N SER A 112 19.94 9.31 -13.52
CA SER A 112 19.56 10.02 -14.75
C SER A 112 18.37 10.98 -14.57
N PHE A 113 17.75 11.05 -13.39
CA PHE A 113 16.50 11.81 -13.14
C PHE A 113 16.53 13.26 -13.65
N ARG A 114 17.71 13.91 -13.64
CA ARG A 114 17.88 15.29 -14.11
C ARG A 114 17.62 15.47 -15.61
N LYS A 115 17.74 14.40 -16.39
CA LYS A 115 17.47 14.39 -17.82
C LYS A 115 15.97 14.29 -18.13
N TRP A 116 15.15 13.96 -17.13
CA TRP A 116 13.73 13.75 -17.36
C TRP A 116 13.04 15.10 -17.49
N ALA A 117 12.40 15.31 -18.64
CA ALA A 117 11.76 16.57 -18.96
C ALA A 117 10.68 16.89 -17.91
N ARG A 118 10.69 18.13 -17.43
CA ARG A 118 9.64 18.74 -16.59
C ARG A 118 9.46 18.20 -15.17
N ILE A 119 10.16 17.14 -14.74
CA ILE A 119 10.03 16.64 -13.35
C ILE A 119 10.49 17.68 -12.30
N ARG A 120 11.39 18.60 -12.69
CA ARG A 120 11.88 19.70 -11.85
C ARG A 120 10.95 20.91 -11.82
N ASP A 121 9.92 20.93 -12.67
CA ASP A 121 8.98 22.06 -12.77
C ASP A 121 7.85 21.92 -11.75
N PHE A 122 7.59 20.69 -11.30
CA PHE A 122 6.50 20.35 -10.38
C PHE A 122 7.04 19.99 -8.99
N VAL A 123 6.27 20.34 -7.96
CA VAL A 123 6.52 19.90 -6.59
C VAL A 123 6.05 18.46 -6.38
N PRO A 124 6.53 17.75 -5.35
CA PRO A 124 5.98 16.46 -4.95
C PRO A 124 4.45 16.51 -4.76
N PRO A 125 3.70 15.43 -5.07
CA PRO A 125 4.15 14.12 -5.57
C PRO A 125 4.41 14.06 -7.09
N PHE A 126 4.12 15.13 -7.83
CA PHE A 126 4.16 15.12 -9.31
C PHE A 126 5.53 15.50 -9.88
N GLY A 127 6.45 15.93 -9.04
CA GLY A 127 7.82 16.25 -9.41
C GLY A 127 8.70 16.42 -8.19
N ILE A 128 9.86 17.04 -8.39
CA ILE A 128 10.94 17.13 -7.39
C ILE A 128 11.49 18.54 -7.24
N LYS A 129 10.73 19.56 -7.69
CA LYS A 129 11.18 20.96 -7.68
C LYS A 129 11.82 21.36 -6.35
N GLY A 130 13.08 21.77 -6.41
CA GLY A 130 13.85 22.21 -5.24
C GLY A 130 14.48 21.08 -4.41
N GLN A 131 14.35 19.82 -4.81
CA GLN A 131 14.88 18.65 -4.08
C GLN A 131 16.08 17.98 -4.79
N ASP A 132 16.57 18.54 -5.88
CA ASP A 132 17.60 17.95 -6.76
C ASP A 132 18.87 17.51 -6.04
N ASN A 133 19.38 18.32 -5.12
CA ASN A 133 20.62 18.01 -4.40
C ASN A 133 20.39 16.94 -3.33
N LEU A 134 19.24 16.99 -2.66
CA LEU A 134 18.83 16.01 -1.66
C LEU A 134 18.62 14.63 -2.28
N ILE A 135 17.89 14.57 -3.39
CA ILE A 135 17.66 13.33 -4.14
C ILE A 135 18.98 12.77 -4.67
N LYS A 136 19.85 13.62 -5.24
CA LYS A 136 21.19 13.16 -5.69
C LYS A 136 22.00 12.57 -4.54
N ALA A 137 21.97 13.16 -3.35
CA ALA A 137 22.67 12.63 -2.19
C ALA A 137 22.11 11.26 -1.76
N ILE A 138 20.79 11.12 -1.68
CA ILE A 138 20.12 9.86 -1.36
C ILE A 138 20.51 8.77 -2.37
N LEU A 139 20.36 9.04 -3.68
CA LEU A 139 20.68 8.09 -4.75
C LEU A 139 22.16 7.66 -4.73
N SER A 140 23.07 8.59 -4.38
CA SER A 140 24.50 8.28 -4.25
C SER A 140 24.80 7.29 -3.12
N ALA A 141 23.96 7.25 -2.08
CA ALA A 141 24.07 6.33 -0.95
C ALA A 141 23.24 5.03 -1.17
N THR A 142 22.17 5.08 -1.96
CA THR A 142 21.30 3.94 -2.27
C THR A 142 21.58 3.40 -3.68
N LYS A 143 22.80 2.93 -3.92
CA LYS A 143 23.25 2.45 -5.25
C LYS A 143 22.58 1.15 -5.69
N ASP A 144 22.12 0.35 -4.73
CA ASP A 144 21.36 -0.86 -5.01
C ASP A 144 19.86 -0.58 -4.88
N TYR A 145 19.20 -0.53 -6.02
CA TYR A 145 17.75 -0.27 -6.17
C TYR A 145 17.10 -1.26 -7.13
N ARG A 146 17.84 -2.31 -7.52
CA ARG A 146 17.36 -3.36 -8.42
C ARG A 146 16.74 -4.47 -7.59
N LEU A 147 15.80 -5.19 -8.21
CA LEU A 147 15.36 -6.45 -7.66
C LEU A 147 16.49 -7.49 -7.83
N THR A 148 16.35 -8.64 -7.17
CA THR A 148 17.40 -9.65 -7.19
C THR A 148 17.69 -10.14 -8.62
N PRO A 149 18.95 -10.46 -8.98
CA PRO A 149 19.28 -11.01 -10.30
C PRO A 149 18.47 -12.26 -10.67
N ALA A 150 18.10 -13.05 -9.66
CA ALA A 150 17.23 -14.21 -9.82
C ALA A 150 15.86 -13.80 -10.39
N LEU A 151 15.22 -12.78 -9.83
CA LEU A 151 13.98 -12.22 -10.37
C LEU A 151 14.18 -11.64 -11.77
N ASP A 152 15.33 -11.02 -12.01
CA ASP A 152 15.62 -10.43 -13.31
C ASP A 152 15.77 -11.46 -14.44
N SER A 153 16.25 -12.66 -14.10
CA SER A 153 16.39 -13.79 -15.03
C SER A 153 15.09 -14.48 -15.42
N LEU A 154 13.99 -14.23 -14.69
CA LEU A 154 12.71 -14.86 -14.98
C LEU A 154 12.11 -14.30 -16.27
N SER A 155 11.77 -15.20 -17.20
CA SER A 155 11.03 -14.88 -18.43
C SER A 155 9.61 -14.38 -18.15
N CYS A 156 9.07 -14.73 -16.98
CA CYS A 156 7.83 -14.22 -16.46
C CYS A 156 7.90 -14.02 -14.95
N ARG A 157 7.37 -12.89 -14.47
CA ARG A 157 7.24 -12.59 -13.04
C ARG A 157 5.77 -12.48 -12.70
N ARG A 158 5.32 -13.28 -11.73
CA ARG A 158 4.01 -13.17 -11.11
C ARG A 158 4.13 -12.25 -9.91
N CYS A 159 3.39 -11.15 -9.96
CA CYS A 159 3.36 -10.15 -8.89
C CYS A 159 2.02 -10.18 -8.16
N ILE A 160 2.05 -10.03 -6.84
CA ILE A 160 0.87 -9.79 -6.02
C ILE A 160 1.07 -8.52 -5.18
N ILE A 161 0.02 -7.72 -5.06
CA ILE A 161 -0.01 -6.54 -4.20
C ILE A 161 -0.92 -6.85 -3.03
N VAL A 162 -0.36 -6.84 -1.82
CA VAL A 162 -1.08 -7.10 -0.59
C VAL A 162 -1.36 -5.77 0.10
N GLY A 163 -2.63 -5.36 0.07
CA GLY A 163 -3.11 -4.18 0.81
C GLY A 163 -3.23 -4.45 2.31
N ASN A 164 -3.66 -3.42 3.04
CA ASN A 164 -3.69 -3.43 4.52
C ASN A 164 -5.10 -3.72 5.07
N GLY A 165 -6.03 -4.13 4.21
CA GLY A 165 -7.41 -4.38 4.60
C GLY A 165 -7.54 -5.63 5.49
N GLY A 166 -8.41 -5.57 6.49
CA GLY A 166 -8.66 -6.69 7.41
C GLY A 166 -9.35 -7.91 6.78
N VAL A 167 -9.76 -7.82 5.51
CA VAL A 167 -10.43 -8.91 4.77
C VAL A 167 -9.59 -10.18 4.67
N LEU A 168 -8.26 -10.07 4.78
CA LEU A 168 -7.34 -11.21 4.74
C LEU A 168 -7.29 -12.00 6.07
N ALA A 169 -7.82 -11.45 7.17
CA ALA A 169 -7.78 -12.10 8.46
C ALA A 169 -8.55 -13.44 8.45
N ASN A 170 -7.95 -14.47 9.04
CA ASN A 170 -8.46 -15.84 9.09
C ASN A 170 -8.70 -16.49 7.72
N LYS A 171 -8.05 -16.02 6.65
CA LYS A 171 -8.19 -16.57 5.29
C LYS A 171 -7.16 -17.63 4.96
N SER A 172 -6.11 -17.78 5.77
CA SER A 172 -5.04 -18.78 5.57
C SER A 172 -4.38 -18.70 4.19
N LEU A 173 -4.25 -17.50 3.62
CA LEU A 173 -3.74 -17.29 2.25
C LEU A 173 -2.23 -17.15 2.18
N GLY A 174 -1.53 -17.20 3.31
CA GLY A 174 -0.12 -16.85 3.36
C GLY A 174 0.75 -17.66 2.42
N LEU A 175 0.53 -18.98 2.35
CA LEU A 175 1.24 -19.85 1.41
C LEU A 175 0.94 -19.51 -0.05
N LYS A 176 -0.32 -19.19 -0.39
CA LYS A 176 -0.71 -18.79 -1.76
C LYS A 176 -0.09 -17.44 -2.14
N ILE A 177 0.02 -16.51 -1.19
CA ILE A 177 0.67 -15.20 -1.40
C ILE A 177 2.17 -15.39 -1.60
N ASP A 178 2.80 -16.22 -0.76
CA ASP A 178 4.24 -16.49 -0.81
C ASP A 178 4.66 -17.29 -2.06
N ASP A 179 3.73 -17.93 -2.77
CA ASP A 179 3.98 -18.60 -4.06
C ASP A 179 4.30 -17.62 -5.20
N TYR A 180 3.97 -16.33 -5.06
CA TYR A 180 4.31 -15.32 -6.07
C TYR A 180 5.81 -14.99 -6.06
N ASP A 181 6.33 -14.66 -7.25
CA ASP A 181 7.73 -14.24 -7.44
C ASP A 181 7.99 -12.91 -6.72
N VAL A 182 7.05 -11.97 -6.85
CA VAL A 182 7.14 -10.62 -6.28
C VAL A 182 5.94 -10.35 -5.39
N VAL A 183 6.19 -10.11 -4.10
CA VAL A 183 5.18 -9.70 -3.14
C VAL A 183 5.40 -8.23 -2.77
N VAL A 184 4.45 -7.38 -3.18
CA VAL A 184 4.46 -5.94 -2.88
C VAL A 184 3.55 -5.66 -1.70
N ARG A 185 4.07 -4.99 -0.68
CA ARG A 185 3.30 -4.52 0.48
C ARG A 185 3.32 -3.01 0.58
N LEU A 186 2.36 -2.48 1.32
CA LEU A 186 2.15 -1.04 1.46
C LEU A 186 2.22 -0.64 2.93
N ASN A 187 2.85 0.51 3.19
CA ASN A 187 2.79 1.17 4.49
C ASN A 187 3.19 0.24 5.66
N SER A 188 2.43 0.32 6.75
CA SER A 188 2.63 -0.41 8.00
C SER A 188 1.90 -1.75 8.05
N ALA A 189 1.60 -2.37 6.89
CA ALA A 189 0.98 -3.70 6.83
C ALA A 189 1.79 -4.70 7.68
N PRO A 190 1.20 -5.26 8.76
CA PRO A 190 1.92 -6.20 9.61
C PRO A 190 2.06 -7.54 8.89
N VAL A 191 3.25 -8.14 9.01
CA VAL A 191 3.52 -9.51 8.55
C VAL A 191 3.74 -10.42 9.75
N LYS A 192 4.61 -10.00 10.66
CA LYS A 192 4.95 -10.75 11.88
C LYS A 192 3.71 -11.04 12.72
N GLY A 193 3.43 -12.31 12.98
CA GLY A 193 2.27 -12.79 13.72
C GLY A 193 1.00 -12.99 12.89
N PHE A 194 1.03 -12.66 11.59
CA PHE A 194 -0.08 -12.81 10.64
C PHE A 194 0.28 -13.66 9.42
N GLU A 195 1.44 -14.32 9.43
CA GLU A 195 2.04 -15.02 8.29
C GLU A 195 1.11 -16.08 7.70
N LYS A 196 0.29 -16.74 8.54
CA LYS A 196 -0.72 -17.70 8.10
C LYS A 196 -1.68 -17.10 7.07
N ASP A 197 -2.08 -15.84 7.28
CA ASP A 197 -3.08 -15.16 6.48
C ASP A 197 -2.46 -14.33 5.35
N VAL A 198 -1.35 -13.63 5.64
CA VAL A 198 -0.79 -12.64 4.73
C VAL A 198 0.55 -13.03 4.10
N GLY A 199 1.12 -14.18 4.49
CA GLY A 199 2.41 -14.67 3.99
C GLY A 199 3.59 -14.03 4.72
N GLY A 200 4.76 -14.65 4.63
CA GLY A 200 6.03 -14.17 5.21
C GLY A 200 6.93 -13.45 4.21
N LYS A 201 6.70 -13.59 2.90
CA LYS A 201 7.51 -12.98 1.85
C LYS A 201 7.13 -11.52 1.64
N THR A 202 8.13 -10.66 1.50
CA THR A 202 7.99 -9.27 1.03
C THR A 202 9.17 -8.95 0.15
N THR A 203 8.92 -8.64 -1.13
CA THR A 203 9.96 -8.27 -2.10
C THR A 203 10.12 -6.75 -2.17
N LEU A 204 9.00 -6.01 -2.17
CA LEU A 204 9.00 -4.55 -2.14
C LEU A 204 8.02 -4.06 -1.09
N ARG A 205 8.39 -3.02 -0.35
CA ARG A 205 7.49 -2.31 0.55
C ARG A 205 7.46 -0.84 0.19
N ILE A 206 6.32 -0.37 -0.32
CA ILE A 206 6.11 1.02 -0.72
C ILE A 206 5.48 1.76 0.45
N THR A 207 6.09 2.86 0.89
CA THR A 207 5.59 3.64 2.01
C THR A 207 6.07 5.10 1.95
N TYR A 208 5.60 5.90 2.90
CA TYR A 208 5.94 7.30 3.15
C TYR A 208 6.03 7.48 4.67
N PRO A 209 6.65 8.56 5.20
CA PRO A 209 7.01 8.65 6.61
C PRO A 209 5.86 8.35 7.58
N GLU A 210 4.68 8.90 7.34
CA GLU A 210 3.51 8.71 8.21
C GLU A 210 2.84 7.33 8.08
N GLY A 211 3.11 6.62 6.99
CA GLY A 211 2.65 5.25 6.78
C GLY A 211 3.69 4.19 7.12
N ALA A 212 4.91 4.58 7.49
CA ALA A 212 6.04 3.67 7.70
C ALA A 212 5.92 2.91 9.04
N ILE A 213 6.52 1.72 9.09
CA ILE A 213 6.66 0.99 10.34
C ILE A 213 7.67 1.72 11.22
N GLN A 214 7.33 1.94 12.49
CA GLN A 214 8.15 2.75 13.40
C GLN A 214 9.33 1.97 14.02
N LYS A 215 9.28 0.64 13.97
CA LYS A 215 10.29 -0.26 14.55
C LYS A 215 11.05 -0.99 13.45
N MET A 216 12.36 -0.80 13.40
CA MET A 216 13.20 -1.40 12.34
C MET A 216 13.15 -2.93 12.36
N GLU A 217 12.94 -3.55 13.53
CA GLU A 217 12.90 -5.01 13.70
C GLU A 217 11.63 -5.65 13.12
N GLN A 218 10.65 -4.83 12.73
CA GLN A 218 9.41 -5.28 12.08
C GLN A 218 9.51 -5.26 10.55
N TYR A 219 10.57 -4.66 9.98
CA TYR A 219 10.82 -4.73 8.54
C TYR A 219 11.41 -6.08 8.13
N GLU A 220 11.10 -6.50 6.91
CA GLU A 220 11.65 -7.70 6.30
C GLU A 220 13.08 -7.46 5.82
N LYS A 221 14.00 -8.35 6.21
CA LYS A 221 15.46 -8.18 6.02
C LYS A 221 15.89 -8.01 4.56
N ASP A 222 15.24 -8.72 3.65
CA ASP A 222 15.63 -8.82 2.24
C ASP A 222 14.65 -8.09 1.30
N SER A 223 13.90 -7.13 1.83
CA SER A 223 12.92 -6.36 1.06
C SER A 223 13.49 -5.04 0.54
N LEU A 224 13.09 -4.65 -0.68
CA LEU A 224 13.37 -3.33 -1.20
C LEU A 224 12.41 -2.31 -0.57
N PHE A 225 12.96 -1.38 0.20
CA PHE A 225 12.21 -0.24 0.72
C PHE A 225 12.03 0.81 -0.38
N VAL A 226 10.79 1.18 -0.67
CA VAL A 226 10.43 2.17 -1.68
C VAL A 226 9.73 3.35 -1.03
N LEU A 227 10.31 4.55 -1.16
CA LEU A 227 9.67 5.79 -0.74
C LEU A 227 8.70 6.30 -1.82
N ALA A 228 7.44 6.50 -1.46
CA ALA A 228 6.50 7.35 -2.18
C ALA A 228 6.60 8.79 -1.61
N GLY A 229 7.26 9.69 -2.35
CA GLY A 229 7.49 11.07 -1.90
C GLY A 229 6.31 11.99 -2.20
N PHE A 230 5.61 12.45 -1.18
CA PHE A 230 4.46 13.36 -1.30
C PHE A 230 4.80 14.82 -0.98
N LYS A 231 5.85 15.06 -0.18
CA LYS A 231 6.30 16.39 0.25
C LYS A 231 7.81 16.43 0.46
N TRP A 232 8.40 17.63 0.49
CA TRP A 232 9.85 17.80 0.59
C TRP A 232 10.44 17.16 1.87
N GLN A 233 9.66 17.15 2.95
CA GLN A 233 10.03 16.55 4.23
C GLN A 233 10.27 15.04 4.10
N ASP A 234 9.60 14.35 3.16
CA ASP A 234 9.73 12.90 2.98
C ASP A 234 11.14 12.53 2.50
N PHE A 235 11.70 13.33 1.59
CA PHE A 235 13.09 13.14 1.14
C PHE A 235 14.08 13.44 2.25
N LYS A 236 13.80 14.46 3.09
CA LYS A 236 14.65 14.79 4.24
C LYS A 236 14.65 13.64 5.26
N TRP A 237 13.48 13.07 5.53
CA TRP A 237 13.32 11.88 6.36
C TRP A 237 14.06 10.68 5.80
N LEU A 238 13.94 10.39 4.50
CA LEU A 238 14.67 9.29 3.87
C LEU A 238 16.18 9.49 3.96
N LYS A 239 16.68 10.71 3.74
CA LYS A 239 18.11 11.01 3.96
C LYS A 239 18.54 10.65 5.38
N TYR A 240 17.76 11.02 6.40
CA TYR A 240 18.10 10.70 7.79
C TYR A 240 18.18 9.19 8.04
N ILE A 241 17.26 8.42 7.46
CA ILE A 241 17.29 6.95 7.55
C ILE A 241 18.53 6.38 6.86
N VAL A 242 18.78 6.78 5.61
CA VAL A 242 19.88 6.25 4.78
C VAL A 242 21.24 6.56 5.40
N TYR A 243 21.43 7.78 5.93
CA TYR A 243 22.69 8.19 6.54
C TYR A 243 22.78 7.88 8.04
N LYS A 244 21.71 7.34 8.64
CA LYS A 244 21.61 7.11 10.10
C LYS A 244 21.91 8.36 10.93
N GLU A 245 21.55 9.53 10.41
CA GLU A 245 21.69 10.82 11.12
C GLU A 245 20.66 10.83 12.27
N LYS A 246 21.11 11.14 13.50
CA LYS A 246 20.19 11.33 14.63
C LYS A 246 19.43 12.65 14.40
N VAL A 247 18.10 12.60 14.53
CA VAL A 247 17.21 13.77 14.52
C VAL A 247 17.38 14.56 15.81
#